data_AF-A0A3E1Y7C4-F1
#
_entry.id   AF-A0A3E1Y7C4-F1
#
_cell.length_a   1.000
_cell.length_b   1.000
_cell.length_c   1.000
_cell.angle_alpha   90.00
_cell.angle_beta   90.00
_cell.angle_gamma   90.00
#
_symmetry.space_group_name_H-M   'P 1'
#
loop_
_entity.id
_entity.type
_entity.pdbx_description
1 polymer ?
#
loop_
_entity_poly.entity_id
_entity_poly.type
_entity_poly.pdbx_seq_one_letter_code
_entity_poly.pdbx_strand_id
1 'polypeptide(L)'
;MYTKEDCKEIKMAIDNYKKQKNTYPSNLSSLISNNPMRQNWSKDRWEHNYSYAINSMDSSYTLISAGKDGKFGTKDDLIYKND
;
A
#
# COMPACT_ATOMS: atom_id res chain seq x y z
N MET A 1 -15.27 -7.18 6.93
CA MET A 1 -14.28 -7.36 5.85
C MET A 1 -13.34 -6.17 5.88
N TYR A 2 -12.24 -6.27 6.64
CA TYR A 2 -11.45 -5.13 7.11
C TYR A 2 -10.44 -4.58 6.08
N THR A 3 -10.13 -5.34 5.01
CA THR A 3 -9.15 -4.95 3.98
C THR A 3 -9.52 -3.65 3.25
N LYS A 4 -10.80 -3.27 3.22
CA LYS A 4 -11.25 -1.99 2.64
C LYS A 4 -10.88 -0.79 3.52
N GLU A 5 -10.89 -0.95 4.84
CA GLU A 5 -10.56 0.12 5.79
C GLU A 5 -9.05 0.37 5.80
N ASP A 6 -8.25 -0.70 5.88
CA ASP A 6 -6.78 -0.61 5.79
C ASP A 6 -6.34 0.11 4.51
N CYS A 7 -6.89 -0.28 3.35
CA CYS A 7 -6.54 0.37 2.08
C CYS A 7 -6.98 1.83 2.00
N LYS A 8 -8.10 2.20 2.63
CA LYS A 8 -8.55 3.59 2.72
C LYS A 8 -7.57 4.42 3.55
N GLU A 9 -7.12 3.87 4.68
CA GLU A 9 -6.14 4.55 5.53
C GLU A 9 -4.76 4.64 4.86
N ILE A 10 -4.31 3.57 4.20
CA ILE A 10 -3.08 3.57 3.39
C ILE A 10 -3.16 4.65 2.30
N LYS A 11 -4.29 4.74 1.60
CA LYS A 11 -4.50 5.79 0.59
C LYS A 11 -4.42 7.19 1.20
N MET A 12 -5.10 7.44 2.32
CA MET A 12 -5.03 8.73 3.02
C MET A 12 -3.61 9.06 3.47
N ALA A 13 -2.86 8.06 3.94
CA ALA A 13 -1.48 8.21 4.34
C ALA A 13 -0.56 8.57 3.17
N ILE A 14 -0.73 7.89 2.03
CA ILE A 14 -0.01 8.20 0.79
C ILE A 14 -0.32 9.62 0.31
N ASP A 15 -1.59 10.03 0.32
CA ASP A 15 -2.00 11.39 -0.05
C ASP A 15 -1.39 12.46 0.87
N ASN A 16 -1.41 12.22 2.18
CA ASN A 16 -0.81 13.14 3.14
C ASN A 16 0.72 13.21 2.96
N TYR A 17 1.38 12.08 2.68
CA TYR A 17 2.80 12.06 2.35
C TYR A 17 3.09 12.89 1.09
N LYS A 18 2.27 12.72 0.04
CA LYS A 18 2.36 13.53 -1.18
C LYS A 18 2.17 15.02 -0.89
N LYS A 19 1.21 15.40 -0.04
CA LYS A 19 1.02 16.81 0.36
C LYS A 19 2.22 17.40 1.10
N GLN A 20 2.89 16.62 1.95
CA GLN A 20 4.02 17.10 2.74
C GLN A 20 5.35 17.10 1.98
N LYS A 21 5.58 16.08 1.14
CA LYS A 21 6.85 15.87 0.42
C LYS A 21 6.78 16.22 -1.06
N ASN A 22 5.60 16.61 -1.54
CA ASN A 22 5.29 16.88 -2.96
C ASN A 22 5.58 15.69 -3.90
N THR A 23 5.70 14.47 -3.35
CA THR A 23 6.01 13.23 -4.07
C THR A 23 5.44 12.02 -3.34
N TYR A 24 5.22 10.91 -4.05
CA TYR A 24 4.81 9.65 -3.43
C TYR A 24 5.97 9.00 -2.66
N PRO A 25 5.69 8.27 -1.58
CA PRO A 25 6.72 7.53 -0.86
C PRO A 25 7.33 6.47 -1.77
N SER A 26 8.63 6.25 -1.71
CA SER A 26 9.30 5.24 -2.56
C SER A 26 8.93 3.81 -2.18
N ASN A 27 8.52 3.59 -0.93
CA ASN A 27 8.09 2.30 -0.42
C ASN A 27 7.07 2.49 0.72
N LEU A 28 6.21 1.49 0.90
CA LEU A 28 5.20 1.50 1.97
C LEU A 28 5.85 1.53 3.36
N SER A 29 7.00 0.86 3.52
CA SER A 29 7.77 0.85 4.78
C SER A 29 8.19 2.24 5.27
N SER A 30 8.51 3.17 4.39
CA SER A 30 8.84 4.56 4.74
C SER A 30 7.62 5.29 5.31
N LEU A 31 6.43 4.95 4.82
CA LEU A 31 5.16 5.46 5.31
C LEU A 31 4.78 4.90 6.69
N ILE A 32 5.12 3.62 6.91
CA ILE A 32 4.86 2.87 8.14
C ILE A 32 5.86 3.25 9.24
N SER A 33 7.14 3.37 8.90
CA SER A 33 8.20 3.73 9.84
C SER A 33 7.98 5.11 10.46
N ASN A 34 7.30 6.00 9.75
CA ASN A 34 6.95 7.33 10.25
C ASN A 34 5.76 7.33 11.21
N ASN A 35 5.05 6.20 11.39
CA ASN A 35 3.88 6.14 12.27
C ASN A 35 3.69 4.73 12.89
N PRO A 36 3.91 4.54 14.20
CA PRO A 36 3.83 3.22 14.84
C PRO A 36 2.43 2.58 14.76
N MET A 37 1.36 3.38 14.64
CA MET A 37 0.00 2.85 14.44
C MET A 37 -0.19 2.18 13.08
N ARG A 38 0.70 2.43 12.11
CA ARG A 38 0.67 1.87 10.75
C ARG A 38 1.53 0.61 10.61
N GLN A 39 2.15 0.13 11.68
CA GLN A 39 2.97 -1.11 11.67
C GLN A 39 2.19 -2.31 11.12
N ASN A 40 0.87 -2.33 11.37
CA ASN A 40 -0.05 -3.33 10.81
C ASN A 40 -0.20 -3.28 9.29
N TRP A 41 0.25 -2.23 8.60
CA TRP A 41 0.22 -2.17 7.13
C TRP A 41 1.50 -2.71 6.48
N SER A 42 2.51 -3.09 7.29
CA SER A 42 3.74 -3.71 6.75
C SER A 42 3.46 -5.04 6.06
N LYS A 43 2.42 -5.72 6.51
CA LYS A 43 1.96 -6.99 6.00
C LYS A 43 0.44 -6.96 5.85
N ASP A 44 -0.06 -7.74 4.91
CA ASP A 44 -1.49 -7.98 4.82
C ASP A 44 -1.97 -8.94 5.93
N ARG A 45 -3.27 -9.23 5.92
CA ARG A 45 -3.92 -10.05 6.95
C ARG A 45 -3.49 -11.52 6.94
N TRP A 46 -2.73 -11.94 5.94
CA TRP A 46 -2.09 -13.24 5.82
C TRP A 46 -0.59 -13.18 6.12
N GLU A 47 -0.13 -12.09 6.73
CA GLU A 47 1.26 -11.84 7.10
C GLU A 47 2.24 -11.78 5.90
N HIS A 48 1.71 -11.53 4.70
CA HIS A 48 2.52 -11.35 3.49
C HIS A 48 2.84 -9.88 3.24
N ASN A 49 4.02 -9.62 2.66
CA ASN A 49 4.42 -8.27 2.34
C ASN A 49 3.61 -7.74 1.15
N TYR A 50 3.20 -6.47 1.23
CA TYR A 50 2.63 -5.79 0.09
C TYR A 50 3.69 -5.46 -0.97
N SER A 51 3.35 -5.63 -2.24
CA SER A 51 4.13 -5.09 -3.36
C SER A 51 3.63 -3.69 -3.68
N TYR A 52 4.50 -2.69 -3.56
CA TYR A 52 4.16 -1.30 -3.84
C TYR A 52 5.10 -0.75 -4.90
N ALA A 53 4.52 -0.22 -5.98
CA ALA A 53 5.24 0.39 -7.09
C ALA A 53 4.65 1.77 -7.39
N ILE A 54 5.52 2.77 -7.48
CA ILE A 54 5.16 4.10 -7.97
C ILE A 54 5.35 4.16 -9.47
N ASN A 55 4.40 4.77 -10.17
CA ASN A 55 4.56 5.15 -11.56
C ASN A 55 4.76 6.67 -11.62
N SER A 56 6.00 7.07 -11.85
CA SER A 56 6.38 8.48 -11.93
C SER A 56 5.83 9.17 -13.19
N MET A 57 5.48 8.43 -14.24
CA MET A 57 4.95 9.01 -15.48
C MET A 57 3.53 9.53 -15.29
N ASP A 58 2.67 8.74 -14.67
CA ASP A 58 1.25 9.09 -14.46
C ASP A 58 0.95 9.67 -13.07
N SER A 59 1.99 9.92 -12.25
CA SER A 59 1.80 10.31 -10.84
C SER A 59 0.80 9.37 -10.11
N SER A 60 0.92 8.09 -10.39
CA SER A 60 0.06 7.04 -9.85
C SER A 60 0.89 6.01 -9.08
N TYR A 61 0.21 5.16 -8.32
CA TYR A 61 0.86 4.06 -7.61
C TYR A 61 0.00 2.81 -7.72
N THR A 62 0.66 1.66 -7.61
CA THR A 62 0.03 0.35 -7.54
C THR A 62 0.47 -0.33 -6.25
N LEU A 63 -0.50 -0.81 -5.48
CA LEU A 63 -0.32 -1.60 -4.27
C LEU A 63 -0.98 -2.96 -4.49
N ILE A 64 -0.24 -4.04 -4.31
CA ILE A 64 -0.71 -5.41 -4.53
C ILE A 64 -0.50 -6.19 -3.24
N SER A 65 -1.55 -6.81 -2.72
CA SER A 65 -1.44 -7.88 -1.71
C SER A 65 -1.47 -9.22 -2.43
N ALA A 66 -0.61 -10.14 -2.00
CA ALA A 66 -0.53 -11.50 -2.53
C ALA A 66 -1.72 -12.39 -2.08
N GLY A 67 -2.65 -11.82 -1.30
CA GLY A 67 -3.83 -12.52 -0.81
C GLY A 67 -3.48 -13.69 0.11
N LYS A 68 -4.43 -14.60 0.27
CA LYS A 68 -4.32 -15.78 1.12
C LYS A 68 -3.22 -16.77 0.70
N ASP A 69 -2.92 -16.84 -0.59
CA ASP A 69 -1.96 -17.82 -1.12
C ASP A 69 -0.50 -17.33 -0.99
N GLY A 70 -0.30 -16.05 -0.71
CA GLY A 70 1.04 -15.46 -0.60
C GLY A 70 1.81 -15.40 -1.91
N LYS A 71 1.13 -15.65 -3.04
CA LYS A 71 1.73 -15.63 -4.38
C LYS A 71 1.11 -14.53 -5.24
N PHE A 72 1.96 -13.63 -5.70
CA PHE A 72 1.61 -12.65 -6.74
C PHE A 72 1.36 -13.33 -8.09
N GLY A 73 0.46 -12.77 -8.88
CA GLY A 73 -0.02 -13.31 -10.15
C GLY A 73 -1.21 -14.27 -10.02
N THR A 74 -1.90 -14.30 -8.88
CA THR A 74 -3.02 -15.22 -8.62
C THR A 74 -4.36 -14.49 -8.54
N LYS A 75 -5.46 -15.24 -8.62
CA LYS A 75 -6.82 -14.68 -8.56
C LYS A 75 -7.17 -14.03 -7.21
N ASP A 76 -6.42 -14.35 -6.16
CA ASP A 76 -6.64 -13.81 -4.82
C ASP A 76 -5.87 -12.49 -4.60
N ASP A 77 -5.06 -12.07 -5.58
CA ASP A 77 -4.33 -10.81 -5.49
C ASP A 77 -5.27 -9.62 -5.41
N LEU A 78 -5.03 -8.76 -4.41
CA LEU A 78 -5.78 -7.53 -4.26
C LEU A 78 -4.94 -6.37 -4.79
N ILE A 79 -5.33 -5.86 -5.96
CA ILE A 79 -4.67 -4.74 -6.64
C ILE A 79 -5.41 -3.45 -6.33
N TYR A 80 -4.70 -2.49 -5.74
CA TYR A 80 -5.16 -1.14 -5.43
C TYR A 80 -4.32 -0.14 -6.22
N LYS A 81 -4.97 0.55 -7.14
CA LYS A 81 -4.38 1.67 -7.90
C LYS A 81 -5.15 2.95 -7.60
N ASN A 82 -4.46 4.08 -7.59
CA ASN A 82 -5.15 5.37 -7.65
C ASN A 82 -5.34 5.75 -9.12
N ASP A 83 -6.61 5.80 -9.55
CA ASP A 83 -7.06 6.47 -10.78
C ASP A 83 -7.13 7.99 -10.54
#